data_AF-A0A6S6M6X6-F1
#
_entry.id   AF-A0A6S6M6X6-F1
#
_cell.length_a   1.000
_cell.length_b   1.000
_cell.length_c   1.000
_cell.angle_alpha   90.00
_cell.angle_beta   90.00
_cell.angle_gamma   90.00
#
_symmetry.space_group_name_H-M   'P 1'
#
loop_
_entity.id
_entity.type
_entity.pdbx_description
1 polymer ?
#
loop_
_entity_poly.entity_id
_entity_poly.type
_entity_poly.pdbx_seq_one_letter_code
_entity_poly.pdbx_strand_id
1 'polypeptide(L)'
;MREKLREMGYVISHNIHRDRFLKNLDVCVRFRGAVVAEACFTDDGDSAYCHHVKVEPEYRRRGIASAMYQYAESIFLKKLENHWHDDPETQSPEARAFWAQPHRPFGFLSK
;
A
#
# COMPACT_ATOMS: atom_id res chain seq x y z
N MET A 1 -10.59 1.82 7.79
CA MET A 1 -9.32 1.12 8.15
C MET A 1 -8.30 2.05 8.82
N ARG A 2 -8.05 3.25 8.29
CA ARG A 2 -7.14 4.24 8.90
C ARG A 2 -7.48 4.58 10.36
N GLU A 3 -8.77 4.78 10.67
CA GLU A 3 -9.23 5.04 12.04
C GLU A 3 -8.94 3.86 12.98
N LYS A 4 -9.24 2.63 12.55
CA LYS A 4 -8.92 1.40 13.29
C LYS A 4 -7.41 1.29 13.60
N LEU A 5 -6.54 1.63 12.66
CA LEU A 5 -5.09 1.64 12.93
C LEU A 5 -4.72 2.71 13.96
N ARG A 6 -5.35 3.89 13.91
CA ARG A 6 -5.13 4.95 14.89
C ARG A 6 -5.58 4.53 16.29
N GLU A 7 -6.74 3.89 16.42
CA GLU A 7 -7.23 3.31 17.69
C GLU A 7 -6.28 2.25 18.25
N MET A 8 -5.65 1.47 17.38
CA MET A 8 -4.62 0.50 17.76
C MET A 8 -3.25 1.14 18.06
N GLY A 9 -3.12 2.46 18.00
CA GLY A 9 -1.90 3.19 18.32
C GLY A 9 -0.88 3.31 17.18
N TYR A 10 -1.27 3.00 15.94
CA TYR A 10 -0.43 3.22 14.76
C TYR A 10 -0.59 4.63 14.22
N VAL A 11 0.51 5.17 13.69
CA VAL A 11 0.56 6.47 13.02
C VAL A 11 0.97 6.25 11.57
N ILE A 12 0.13 6.70 10.63
CA ILE A 12 0.46 6.71 9.21
C ILE A 12 0.96 8.11 8.85
N SER A 13 2.13 8.17 8.24
CA SER A 13 2.76 9.37 7.68
C SER A 13 3.11 9.13 6.23
N HIS A 14 3.31 10.18 5.44
CA HIS A 14 3.72 10.06 4.06
C HIS A 14 4.58 11.23 3.60
N ASN A 15 5.32 11.02 2.53
CA ASN A 15 5.95 12.06 1.72
C ASN A 15 5.45 11.94 0.27
N ILE A 16 5.24 13.08 -0.38
CA ILE A 16 4.88 13.12 -1.80
C ILE A 16 6.02 13.82 -2.53
N HIS A 17 6.53 13.15 -3.56
CA HIS A 17 7.53 13.69 -4.47
C HIS A 17 6.95 13.74 -5.88
N ARG A 18 7.07 14.88 -6.55
CA ARG A 18 6.63 15.05 -7.94
C ARG A 18 7.83 15.19 -8.85
N ASP A 19 7.91 14.37 -9.88
CA ASP A 19 8.93 14.48 -10.92
C ASP A 19 8.28 14.49 -12.30
N ARG A 20 8.36 15.64 -12.98
CA ARG A 20 7.69 15.98 -14.26
C ARG A 20 6.21 15.60 -14.32
N PHE A 21 5.92 14.32 -14.55
CA PHE A 21 4.60 13.73 -14.75
C PHE A 21 4.23 12.70 -13.66
N LEU A 22 5.22 12.23 -12.88
CA LEU A 22 5.02 11.23 -11.84
C LEU A 22 4.72 11.87 -10.50
N LYS A 23 3.75 11.31 -9.78
CA LYS A 23 3.49 11.58 -8.37
C LYS A 23 3.84 10.35 -7.55
N ASN A 24 5.01 10.37 -6.93
CA ASN A 24 5.48 9.32 -6.04
C ASN A 24 4.98 9.58 -4.62
N LEU A 25 4.55 8.53 -3.95
CA LEU A 25 4.05 8.54 -2.59
C LEU A 25 4.78 7.48 -1.76
N ASP A 26 5.55 7.94 -0.80
CA ASP A 26 6.16 7.09 0.22
C ASP A 26 5.29 7.13 1.48
N VAL A 27 4.80 5.97 1.90
CA VAL A 27 3.98 5.81 3.10
C VAL A 27 4.80 5.09 4.16
N CYS A 28 4.80 5.63 5.38
CA CYS A 28 5.46 5.04 6.54
C CYS A 28 4.44 4.88 7.67
N VAL A 29 4.40 3.69 8.29
CA VAL A 29 3.59 3.40 9.47
C VAL A 29 4.49 3.19 10.67
N ARG A 30 4.18 3.91 11.75
CA ARG A 30 4.89 3.83 13.03
C ARG A 30 4.02 3.26 14.12
N PHE A 31 4.63 2.50 15.03
CA PHE A 31 4.02 2.05 16.29
C PHE A 31 4.98 2.34 17.42
N ARG A 32 4.52 3.08 18.45
CA ARG A 32 5.37 3.50 19.59
C ARG A 32 6.70 4.15 19.15
N GLY A 33 6.67 4.95 18.08
CA GLY A 33 7.82 5.67 17.54
C GLY A 33 8.66 4.90 16.51
N ALA A 34 8.63 3.56 16.54
CA ALA A 34 9.37 2.72 15.59
C ALA A 34 8.64 2.57 14.25
N VAL A 35 9.38 2.53 13.14
CA VAL A 35 8.83 2.18 11.82
C VAL A 35 8.53 0.68 11.80
N VAL A 36 7.31 0.32 11.43
CA VAL A 36 6.84 -1.08 11.38
C VAL A 36 6.32 -1.49 10.01
N ALA A 37 6.10 -0.52 9.13
CA ALA A 37 5.79 -0.76 7.73
C ALA A 37 6.15 0.44 6.87
N GLU A 38 6.44 0.16 5.60
CA GLU A 38 6.69 1.14 4.56
C GLU A 38 6.12 0.66 3.23
N ALA A 39 5.75 1.61 2.38
CA ALA A 39 5.29 1.33 1.03
C ALA A 39 5.57 2.50 0.08
N CYS A 40 5.87 2.17 -1.18
CA CYS A 40 6.14 3.13 -2.24
C CYS A 40 5.13 2.94 -3.37
N PHE A 41 4.48 4.03 -3.77
CA PHE A 41 3.49 4.03 -4.84
C PHE A 41 3.77 5.14 -5.84
N THR A 42 3.31 4.94 -7.07
CA THR A 42 3.44 5.92 -8.16
C THR A 42 2.10 6.10 -8.83
N ASP A 43 1.74 7.35 -9.14
CA ASP A 43 0.73 7.72 -10.13
C ASP A 43 1.46 8.37 -11.31
N ASP A 44 1.40 7.75 -12.48
CA ASP A 44 2.08 8.20 -13.70
C ASP A 44 1.21 9.04 -14.63
N GLY A 45 -0.01 9.36 -14.21
CA GLY A 45 -1.00 10.09 -14.99
C GLY A 45 -2.09 9.16 -15.55
N ASP A 46 -1.71 7.97 -16.01
CA ASP A 46 -2.64 6.98 -16.56
C ASP A 46 -3.09 6.00 -15.46
N SER A 47 -2.12 5.37 -14.80
CA SER A 47 -2.33 4.35 -13.77
C SER A 47 -1.70 4.76 -12.43
N ALA A 48 -2.14 4.10 -11.36
CA ALA A 48 -1.49 4.21 -10.06
C ALA A 48 -1.17 2.81 -9.52
N TYR A 49 0.04 2.58 -9.02
CA TYR A 49 0.49 1.23 -8.63
C TYR A 49 1.52 1.24 -7.51
N CYS A 50 1.72 0.07 -6.90
CA CYS A 50 2.66 -0.16 -5.82
C CYS A 50 3.98 -0.74 -6.36
N HIS A 51 5.11 -0.13 -5.98
CA HIS A 51 6.45 -0.66 -6.25
C HIS A 51 6.96 -1.55 -5.12
N HIS A 52 6.67 -1.17 -3.90
CA HIS A 52 7.19 -1.83 -2.72
C HIS A 52 6.19 -1.73 -1.59
N VAL A 53 6.01 -2.84 -0.85
CA VAL A 53 5.29 -2.83 0.42
C VAL A 53 5.95 -3.82 1.35
N LYS A 54 6.30 -3.35 2.55
CA LYS A 54 6.87 -4.18 3.61
C LYS A 54 6.17 -3.89 4.91
N VAL A 55 5.78 -4.97 5.60
CA VAL A 55 5.31 -4.94 6.98
C VAL A 55 6.20 -5.88 7.77
N GLU A 56 6.77 -5.37 8.86
CA GLU A 56 7.64 -6.15 9.73
C GLU A 56 6.91 -7.41 10.23
N PRO A 57 7.56 -8.60 10.27
CA PRO A 57 6.90 -9.89 10.52
C PRO A 57 5.93 -9.89 11.72
N GLU A 58 6.33 -9.30 12.85
CA GLU A 58 5.55 -9.23 14.09
C GLU A 58 4.25 -8.39 13.98
N TYR A 59 4.18 -7.53 12.95
CA TYR A 59 3.09 -6.58 12.71
C TYR A 59 2.20 -6.99 11.53
N ARG A 60 2.51 -8.11 10.86
CA ARG A 60 1.69 -8.65 9.76
C ARG A 60 0.33 -9.13 10.24
N ARG A 61 -0.61 -9.29 9.29
CA ARG A 61 -2.00 -9.74 9.51
C ARG A 61 -2.84 -8.83 10.42
N ARG A 62 -2.41 -7.59 10.65
CA ARG A 62 -3.15 -6.56 11.41
C ARG A 62 -3.86 -5.52 10.52
N GLY A 63 -3.93 -5.77 9.20
CA GLY A 63 -4.54 -4.86 8.23
C GLY A 63 -3.70 -3.64 7.84
N ILE A 64 -2.42 -3.59 8.25
CA ILE A 64 -1.51 -2.46 7.97
C ILE A 64 -1.30 -2.27 6.48
N ALA A 65 -0.98 -3.35 5.74
CA ALA A 65 -0.82 -3.28 4.29
C ALA A 65 -2.08 -2.73 3.61
N SER A 66 -3.26 -3.30 3.89
CA SER A 66 -4.53 -2.84 3.33
C SER A 66 -4.79 -1.36 3.60
N ALA A 67 -4.45 -0.88 4.80
CA ALA A 67 -4.59 0.52 5.13
C ALA A 67 -3.64 1.43 4.33
N MET A 68 -2.40 1.00 4.09
CA MET A 68 -1.45 1.75 3.24
C MET A 68 -1.96 1.85 1.80
N TYR A 69 -2.48 0.75 1.23
CA TYR A 69 -3.09 0.75 -0.11
C TYR A 69 -4.29 1.70 -0.19
N GLN A 70 -5.25 1.59 0.74
CA GLN A 70 -6.41 2.49 0.78
C GLN A 70 -6.01 3.95 0.99
N TYR A 71 -4.97 4.17 1.79
CA TYR A 71 -4.45 5.52 2.01
C TYR A 71 -3.87 6.09 0.72
N ALA A 72 -3.05 5.33 0.00
CA ALA A 72 -2.53 5.73 -1.31
C ALA A 72 -3.64 6.03 -2.32
N GLU A 73 -4.69 5.20 -2.41
CA GLU A 73 -5.86 5.48 -3.25
C GLU A 73 -6.54 6.80 -2.89
N SER A 74 -6.66 7.13 -1.60
CA SER A 74 -7.23 8.41 -1.17
C SER A 74 -6.35 9.62 -1.51
N ILE A 75 -5.03 9.44 -1.61
CA ILE A 75 -4.07 10.49 -1.97
C ILE A 75 -4.03 10.69 -3.49
N PHE A 76 -4.11 9.61 -4.27
CA PHE A 76 -4.13 9.65 -5.73
C PHE A 76 -5.51 9.93 -6.32
N LEU A 77 -6.58 9.72 -5.54
CA LEU A 77 -7.96 9.79 -6.02
C LEU A 77 -8.22 8.79 -7.17
N LYS A 78 -7.51 7.66 -7.14
CA LYS A 78 -7.53 6.58 -8.14
C LYS A 78 -7.48 5.23 -7.44
N LYS A 79 -7.96 4.19 -8.12
CA LYS A 79 -7.76 2.81 -7.70
C LYS A 79 -6.37 2.33 -8.09
N LEU A 80 -5.73 1.57 -7.21
CA LEU A 80 -4.41 1.01 -7.47
C LEU A 80 -4.50 -0.23 -8.35
N GLU A 81 -3.59 -0.34 -9.29
CA GLU A 81 -3.40 -1.49 -10.16
C GLU A 81 -2.32 -2.41 -9.59
N ASN A 82 -2.55 -3.72 -9.75
CA ASN A 82 -1.51 -4.70 -9.51
C ASN A 82 -0.57 -4.74 -10.72
N HIS A 83 0.36 -3.79 -10.80
CA HIS A 83 1.26 -3.61 -11.96
C HIS A 83 2.09 -4.86 -12.27
N TRP A 84 2.46 -5.62 -11.24
CA TRP A 84 3.25 -6.84 -11.40
C TRP A 84 2.40 -8.11 -11.55
N HIS A 85 1.06 -7.99 -11.56
CA HIS A 85 0.13 -9.10 -11.71
C HIS A 85 0.50 -10.30 -10.81
N ASP A 86 0.57 -11.50 -11.38
CA ASP A 86 0.96 -12.73 -10.70
C ASP A 86 2.42 -13.13 -10.99
N ASP A 87 3.27 -12.19 -11.42
CA ASP A 87 4.66 -12.47 -11.75
C ASP A 87 5.44 -12.98 -10.52
N PRO A 88 5.94 -14.22 -10.55
CA PRO A 88 6.66 -14.79 -9.43
C PRO A 88 8.08 -14.25 -9.24
N GLU A 89 8.66 -13.58 -10.25
CA GLU A 89 10.00 -13.00 -10.15
C GLU A 89 9.99 -11.65 -9.40
N THR A 90 8.86 -10.94 -9.45
CA THR A 90 8.72 -9.60 -8.87
C THR A 90 7.82 -9.55 -7.63
N GLN A 91 6.87 -10.48 -7.47
CA GLN A 91 6.04 -10.60 -6.26
C GLN A 91 6.39 -11.81 -5.41
N SER A 92 6.38 -11.66 -4.10
CA SER A 92 6.41 -12.82 -3.20
C SER A 92 5.08 -13.61 -3.27
N PRO A 93 5.08 -14.91 -2.93
CA PRO A 93 3.83 -15.68 -2.83
C PRO A 93 2.78 -15.03 -1.92
N GLU A 94 3.20 -14.40 -0.82
CA GLU A 94 2.32 -13.68 0.09
C GLU A 94 1.74 -12.41 -0.53
N ALA A 95 2.53 -11.69 -1.35
CA ALA A 95 2.05 -10.51 -2.06
C ALA A 95 0.99 -10.88 -3.11
N ARG A 96 1.24 -11.93 -3.89
CA ARG A 96 0.25 -12.46 -4.85
C ARG A 96 -1.03 -12.90 -4.15
N ALA A 97 -0.91 -13.69 -3.07
CA ALA A 97 -2.05 -14.12 -2.28
C ALA A 97 -2.81 -12.93 -1.66
N PHE A 98 -2.09 -11.87 -1.25
CA PHE A 98 -2.69 -10.65 -0.71
C PHE A 98 -3.49 -9.90 -1.80
N TRP A 99 -2.96 -9.79 -3.02
CA TRP A 99 -3.70 -9.21 -4.13
C TRP A 99 -4.86 -10.11 -4.57
N ALA A 100 -4.75 -11.43 -4.54
CA ALA A 100 -5.81 -12.36 -4.96
C ALA A 100 -7.02 -12.44 -4.00
N GLN A 101 -7.00 -11.75 -2.86
CA GLN A 101 -8.11 -11.80 -1.89
C GLN A 101 -9.44 -11.36 -2.52
N PRO A 102 -10.52 -12.17 -2.39
CA PRO A 102 -11.85 -11.76 -2.82
C PRO A 102 -12.33 -10.58 -1.97
N HIS A 103 -12.98 -9.60 -2.60
CA HIS A 103 -13.49 -8.39 -1.94
C HIS A 103 -12.45 -7.56 -1.17
N ARG A 104 -11.17 -7.56 -1.61
CA ARG A 104 -10.15 -6.67 -1.06
C ARG A 104 -10.65 -5.21 -1.08
N PRO A 105 -10.38 -4.41 -0.04
CA PRO A 105 -10.98 -3.08 0.11
C PRO A 105 -10.19 -1.97 -0.61
N PHE A 106 -9.27 -2.37 -1.50
CA PHE A 106 -8.40 -1.53 -2.31
C PHE A 106 -8.16 -2.21 -3.66
N GLY A 107 -7.67 -1.44 -4.61
CA GLY A 107 -7.47 -1.79 -6.01
C GLY A 107 -8.79 -2.04 -6.73
N PHE A 108 -8.69 -2.40 -8.01
CA PHE A 108 -9.81 -2.98 -8.74
C PHE A 108 -10.10 -4.39 -8.22
N LEU A 109 -11.36 -4.84 -8.30
CA LEU A 109 -11.65 -6.26 -8.13
C LEU A 109 -10.99 -7.02 -9.27
N SER A 110 -10.20 -8.05 -8.95
CA SER A 110 -9.74 -8.98 -10.00
C SER A 110 -10.98 -9.59 -10.64
N LYS A 111 -11.10 -9.49 -11.97
CA LYS A 111 -12.08 -10.27 -12.73
C LYS A 111 -11.69 -11.74 -12.72
#